data_AF-A0A1P8B5V0-F1
#
_entry.id   AF-A0A1P8B5V0-F1
#
_cell.length_a   1.000
_cell.length_b   1.000
_cell.length_c   1.000
_cell.angle_alpha   90.00
_cell.angle_beta   90.00
_cell.angle_gamma   90.00
#
_symmetry.space_group_name_H-M   'P 1'
#
loop_
_entity.id
_entity.type
_entity.pdbx_description
1 polymer ?
#
loop_
_entity_poly.entity_id
_entity_poly.type
_entity_poly.pdbx_seq_one_letter_code
_entity_poly.pdbx_strand_id
1 'polypeptide(L)'
;MSEMDEDGPQVSDNSSQHSTHRTLIIDEKNKIFLKCTHIDDKGNPFGLGSLLETLNKRKRKESYASSSTSTVAQLQEQLQLKISEQEEQNAKLDEEHRQSQSRIASLEKLVLFMKEKRS
;
A
#
# COMPACT_ATOMS: atom_id res chain seq x y z
N MET A 1 -22.78 13.39 46.16
CA MET A 1 -21.44 13.10 45.64
C MET A 1 -21.39 13.66 44.24
N SER A 2 -20.39 14.49 43.95
CA SER A 2 -20.35 15.42 42.81
C SER A 2 -20.32 14.70 41.47
N GLU A 3 -21.24 15.12 40.60
CA GLU A 3 -21.25 14.89 39.16
C GLU A 3 -19.98 15.52 38.59
N MET A 4 -19.07 14.70 38.07
CA MET A 4 -17.81 15.17 37.49
C MET A 4 -18.06 15.53 36.03
N ASP A 5 -18.00 16.83 35.78
CA ASP A 5 -17.96 17.47 34.47
C ASP A 5 -16.78 16.98 33.61
N GLU A 6 -17.04 16.97 32.31
CA GLU A 6 -16.14 17.30 31.20
C GLU A 6 -14.81 16.53 31.05
N ASP A 7 -14.74 15.67 30.03
CA ASP A 7 -13.52 15.54 29.21
C ASP A 7 -13.94 15.44 27.73
N GLY A 8 -14.00 16.60 27.09
CA GLY A 8 -14.13 16.68 25.64
C GLY A 8 -12.88 16.12 24.96
N PRO A 9 -13.00 15.36 23.86
CA PRO A 9 -11.83 14.82 23.18
C PRO A 9 -11.00 15.96 22.57
N GLN A 10 -9.83 16.15 23.17
CA GLN A 10 -8.71 16.96 22.74
C GLN A 10 -8.50 16.87 21.23
N VAL A 11 -8.77 17.97 20.52
CA VAL A 11 -8.31 18.19 19.15
C VAL A 11 -6.78 18.30 19.19
N SER A 12 -6.12 17.18 19.04
CA SER A 12 -4.67 17.14 18.89
C SER A 12 -4.33 17.51 17.46
N ASP A 13 -3.75 18.70 17.29
CA ASP A 13 -3.17 19.20 16.06
C ASP A 13 -2.09 18.25 15.54
N ASN A 14 -2.43 17.35 14.62
CA ASN A 14 -1.45 16.74 13.73
C ASN A 14 -1.62 17.29 12.30
N SER A 15 -0.90 18.37 12.06
CA SER A 15 -0.59 18.90 10.74
C SER A 15 0.08 17.82 9.88
N SER A 16 -0.72 17.12 9.07
CA SER A 16 -0.26 16.35 7.91
C SER A 16 -0.79 17.06 6.66
N GLN A 17 0.04 17.97 6.16
CA GLN A 17 -0.14 18.68 4.90
C GLN A 17 -0.42 17.69 3.75
N HIS A 18 -1.44 18.00 2.96
CA HIS A 18 -1.92 17.30 1.74
C HIS A 18 -3.13 16.37 1.81
N SER A 19 -3.92 16.41 2.87
CA SER A 19 -5.34 16.06 2.69
C SER A 19 -6.25 17.24 2.92
N THR A 20 -7.04 17.59 1.91
CA THR A 20 -8.21 18.48 2.04
C THR A 20 -9.34 17.80 2.82
N HIS A 21 -9.01 16.91 3.76
CA HIS A 21 -9.95 16.33 4.71
C HIS A 21 -10.50 17.45 5.58
N ARG A 22 -11.58 18.08 5.13
CA ARG A 22 -12.43 18.88 5.99
C ARG A 22 -12.84 18.00 7.17
N THR A 23 -12.55 18.45 8.39
CA THR A 23 -13.05 17.78 9.59
C THR A 23 -14.56 18.01 9.65
N LEU A 24 -15.33 16.94 9.48
CA LEU A 24 -16.79 17.01 9.55
C LEU A 24 -17.25 17.32 10.98
N ILE A 25 -18.25 18.20 11.13
CA ILE A 25 -18.91 18.43 12.41
C ILE A 25 -19.74 17.22 12.84
N ILE A 26 -20.10 17.14 14.12
CA ILE A 26 -20.86 16.01 14.70
C ILE A 26 -22.15 15.77 13.91
N ASP A 27 -22.88 16.83 13.54
CA ASP A 27 -24.14 16.70 12.80
C ASP A 27 -23.95 16.13 11.39
N GLU A 28 -22.86 16.50 10.70
CA GLU A 28 -22.53 15.93 9.38
C GLU A 28 -22.17 14.45 9.49
N LYS A 29 -21.39 14.08 10.52
CA LYS A 29 -21.06 12.68 10.81
C LYS A 29 -22.33 11.88 11.10
N ASN A 30 -23.22 12.41 11.93
CA ASN A 30 -24.50 11.77 12.26
C ASN A 30 -25.39 11.62 11.01
N LYS A 31 -25.43 12.64 10.14
CA LYS A 31 -26.16 12.58 8.87
C LYS A 31 -25.62 11.50 7.95
N ILE A 32 -24.29 11.35 7.85
CA ILE A 32 -23.66 10.25 7.10
C ILE A 32 -24.01 8.91 7.73
N PHE A 33 -23.91 8.80 9.06
CA PHE A 33 -24.23 7.59 9.78
C PHE A 33 -25.67 7.13 9.52
N LEU A 34 -26.65 8.04 9.61
CA LEU A 34 -28.06 7.76 9.32
C LEU A 34 -28.29 7.41 7.85
N LYS A 35 -27.61 8.08 6.90
CA LYS A 35 -27.74 7.79 5.47
C LYS A 35 -27.18 6.41 5.11
N CYS A 36 -26.11 5.99 5.79
CA CYS A 36 -25.41 4.74 5.55
C CYS A 36 -25.82 3.62 6.52
N THR A 37 -26.83 3.86 7.36
CA THR A 37 -27.43 2.86 8.24
C THR A 37 -28.83 2.55 7.74
N HIS A 38 -29.07 1.28 7.48
CA HIS A 38 -30.36 0.79 7.01
C HIS A 38 -30.90 -0.24 8.00
N ILE A 39 -32.21 -0.38 8.06
CA ILE A 39 -32.88 -1.34 8.95
C ILE A 39 -33.57 -2.39 8.07
N ASP A 40 -33.37 -3.66 8.38
CA ASP A 40 -34.07 -4.76 7.70
C ASP A 40 -35.50 -4.94 8.25
N ASP A 41 -36.31 -5.81 7.62
CA ASP A 41 -37.68 -6.11 8.08
C ASP A 41 -37.73 -6.75 9.49
N LYS A 42 -36.59 -7.21 10.01
CA LYS A 42 -36.45 -7.81 11.34
C LYS A 42 -36.03 -6.77 12.40
N GLY A 43 -35.78 -5.53 12.00
CA GLY A 43 -35.33 -4.46 12.89
C GLY A 43 -33.82 -4.41 13.13
N ASN A 44 -33.00 -5.16 12.39
CA ASN A 44 -31.54 -5.14 12.54
C ASN A 44 -30.91 -4.02 11.69
N PRO A 45 -30.02 -3.21 12.29
CA PRO A 45 -29.25 -2.24 11.53
C PRO A 45 -28.13 -2.92 10.72
N PHE A 46 -28.03 -2.58 9.44
CA PHE A 46 -26.94 -2.96 8.54
C PHE A 46 -26.28 -1.73 7.90
N GLY A 47 -25.14 -1.92 7.23
CA GLY A 47 -24.29 -0.83 6.73
C GLY A 47 -23.36 -0.32 7.82
N LEU A 48 -23.33 0.99 8.08
CA LEU A 48 -22.57 1.53 9.21
C LEU A 48 -23.18 1.15 10.57
N GLY A 49 -24.51 0.94 10.63
CA GLY A 49 -25.21 0.61 11.86
C GLY A 49 -24.81 -0.74 12.48
N SER A 50 -24.36 -1.71 11.67
CA SER A 50 -23.89 -3.01 12.17
C SER A 50 -22.55 -2.92 12.94
N LEU A 51 -21.83 -1.80 12.82
CA LEU A 51 -20.60 -1.58 13.57
C LEU A 51 -20.86 -1.53 15.09
N LEU A 52 -22.04 -1.05 15.51
CA LEU A 52 -22.43 -1.00 16.92
C LEU A 52 -22.50 -2.39 17.55
N GLU A 53 -22.98 -3.38 16.80
CA GLU A 53 -23.00 -4.78 17.24
C GLU A 53 -21.59 -5.33 17.45
N THR A 54 -20.65 -4.92 16.61
CA THR A 54 -19.24 -5.34 16.69
C THR A 54 -18.53 -4.73 17.89
N LEU A 55 -18.83 -3.47 18.24
CA LEU A 55 -18.22 -2.79 19.40
C LEU A 55 -18.59 -3.46 20.73
N ASN A 56 -19.85 -3.83 20.92
CA ASN A 56 -20.30 -4.48 22.16
C ASN A 56 -19.73 -5.90 22.35
N LYS A 57 -19.37 -6.58 21.26
CA LYS A 57 -18.71 -7.89 21.30
C LYS A 57 -17.22 -7.81 21.65
N ARG A 58 -16.65 -6.60 21.72
CA ARG A 58 -15.21 -6.36 21.89
C ARG A 58 -14.78 -6.36 23.36
N LYS A 59 -15.07 -7.46 24.08
CA LYS A 59 -14.24 -7.90 25.22
C LYS A 59 -12.99 -8.64 24.74
N ARG A 60 -12.94 -9.06 23.47
CA ARG A 60 -11.70 -9.53 22.86
C ARG A 60 -10.82 -8.32 22.59
N LYS A 61 -9.73 -8.22 23.36
CA LYS A 61 -8.49 -7.58 22.92
C LYS A 61 -8.27 -8.08 21.50
N GLU A 62 -8.50 -7.23 20.51
CA GLU A 62 -8.12 -7.55 19.14
C GLU A 62 -6.60 -7.68 19.15
N SER A 63 -6.14 -8.90 19.41
CA SER A 63 -4.80 -9.27 19.06
C SER A 63 -4.81 -9.30 17.54
N TYR A 64 -4.41 -8.19 16.92
CA TYR A 64 -3.90 -8.16 15.55
C TYR A 64 -2.60 -8.99 15.42
N ALA A 65 -2.47 -10.09 16.15
CA ALA A 65 -1.25 -10.86 16.30
C ALA A 65 -1.27 -12.15 15.45
N SER A 66 -2.14 -12.26 14.45
CA SER A 66 -2.16 -13.46 13.59
C SER A 66 -2.32 -13.18 12.10
N SER A 67 -2.08 -11.95 11.65
CA SER A 67 -1.71 -11.78 10.24
C SER A 67 -0.23 -12.12 10.15
N SER A 68 0.10 -13.38 9.84
CA SER A 68 1.43 -13.95 9.59
C SER A 68 2.54 -12.90 9.67
N THR A 69 2.99 -12.58 10.88
CA THR A 69 3.93 -11.48 11.10
C THR A 69 5.31 -11.96 10.69
N SER A 70 5.58 -11.95 9.39
CA SER A 70 6.94 -11.65 8.97
C SER A 70 7.33 -10.39 9.70
N THR A 71 8.32 -10.47 10.58
CA THR A 71 8.87 -9.27 11.21
C THR A 71 9.42 -8.36 10.10
N VAL A 72 9.52 -7.06 10.38
CA VAL A 72 10.13 -6.10 9.45
C VAL A 72 11.53 -6.57 9.04
N ALA A 73 12.28 -7.19 9.96
CA ALA A 73 13.61 -7.75 9.69
C ALA A 73 13.58 -8.88 8.65
N GLN A 74 12.59 -9.78 8.71
CA GLN A 74 12.45 -10.85 7.71
C GLN A 74 12.09 -10.31 6.32
N LEU A 75 11.28 -9.25 6.24
CA LEU A 75 11.00 -8.58 4.97
C LEU A 75 12.26 -7.91 4.39
N GLN A 76 13.08 -7.29 5.24
CA GLN A 76 14.33 -6.68 4.83
C GLN A 76 15.33 -7.72 4.30
N GLU A 77 15.49 -8.85 4.99
CA GLU A 77 16.34 -9.96 4.55
C GLU A 77 15.87 -10.53 3.21
N GLN A 78 14.57 -10.77 3.07
CA GLN A 78 13.99 -11.27 1.81
C GLN A 78 14.20 -10.29 0.65
N LEU A 79 14.04 -8.98 0.89
CA LEU A 79 14.28 -7.96 -0.12
C LEU A 79 15.77 -7.93 -0.53
N GLN A 80 16.68 -8.02 0.43
CA GLN A 80 18.11 -8.02 0.15
C GLN A 80 18.53 -9.24 -0.69
N LEU A 81 18.05 -10.44 -0.32
CA LEU A 81 18.29 -11.66 -1.11
C LEU A 81 17.77 -11.53 -2.54
N LYS A 82 16.56 -10.97 -2.71
CA LYS A 82 15.94 -10.77 -4.03
C LYS A 82 16.68 -9.74 -4.89
N ILE A 83 17.22 -8.68 -4.27
CA ILE A 83 18.05 -7.69 -4.98
C ILE A 83 19.34 -8.36 -5.47
N SER A 84 20.04 -9.10 -4.62
CA SER A 84 21.28 -9.77 -5.01
C SER A 84 21.08 -10.82 -6.12
N GLU A 85 19.99 -11.59 -6.08
CA GLU A 85 19.63 -12.51 -7.17
C GLU A 85 19.38 -11.77 -8.49
N GLN A 86 18.64 -10.66 -8.44
CA GLN A 86 18.33 -9.86 -9.63
C GLN A 86 19.59 -9.20 -10.20
N GLU A 87 20.51 -8.71 -9.36
CA GLU A 87 21.79 -8.15 -9.77
C GLU A 87 22.66 -9.17 -10.51
N GLU A 88 22.70 -10.42 -10.03
CA GLU A 88 23.43 -11.50 -10.72
C GLU A 88 22.82 -11.82 -12.09
N GLN A 89 21.49 -11.88 -12.17
CA GLN A 89 20.79 -12.11 -13.44
C GLN A 89 21.02 -10.97 -14.43
N ASN A 90 20.94 -9.72 -13.97
CA ASN A 90 21.20 -8.55 -14.79
C ASN A 90 22.63 -8.53 -15.32
N ALA A 91 23.62 -8.90 -14.49
CA ALA A 91 25.02 -8.98 -14.94
C ALA A 91 25.22 -10.00 -16.08
N LYS A 92 24.52 -11.14 -16.04
CA LYS A 92 24.56 -12.15 -17.12
C LYS A 92 23.94 -11.61 -18.40
N LEU A 93 22.80 -10.92 -18.29
CA LEU A 93 22.12 -10.31 -19.44
C LEU A 93 22.94 -9.17 -20.05
N ASP A 94 23.58 -8.34 -19.24
CA ASP A 94 24.44 -7.26 -19.69
C ASP A 94 25.67 -7.78 -20.46
N GLU A 95 26.25 -8.90 -19.99
CA GLU A 95 27.34 -9.57 -20.69
C GLU A 95 26.91 -10.10 -22.06
N GLU A 96 25.78 -10.80 -22.11
CA GLU A 96 25.21 -11.31 -23.38
C GLU A 96 24.88 -10.15 -24.34
N HIS A 97 24.26 -9.10 -23.82
CA HIS A 97 23.95 -7.90 -24.60
C HIS A 97 25.24 -7.27 -25.15
N ARG A 98 26.29 -7.14 -24.35
CA ARG A 98 27.59 -6.61 -24.79
C ARG A 98 28.23 -7.46 -25.89
N GLN A 99 28.15 -8.78 -25.78
CA GLN A 99 28.65 -9.69 -26.81
C GLN A 99 27.86 -9.59 -28.12
N SER A 100 26.53 -9.53 -28.03
CA SER A 100 25.66 -9.37 -29.20
C SER A 100 25.91 -8.03 -29.91
N GLN A 101 26.08 -6.94 -29.16
CA GLN A 101 26.42 -5.62 -29.71
C GLN A 101 27.78 -5.63 -30.42
N SER A 102 28.81 -6.27 -29.85
CA SER A 102 30.12 -6.42 -30.50
C SER A 102 30.02 -7.20 -31.82
N ARG A 103 29.20 -8.26 -31.85
CA ARG A 103 28.92 -9.03 -33.06
C ARG A 103 28.20 -8.19 -34.11
N ILE A 104 27.18 -7.43 -33.71
CA ILE A 104 26.42 -6.54 -34.62
C ILE A 104 27.36 -5.48 -35.21
N ALA A 105 28.15 -4.78 -34.40
CA ALA A 105 29.11 -3.78 -34.87
C ALA A 105 30.11 -4.35 -35.89
N SER A 106 30.57 -5.60 -35.67
CA SER A 106 31.46 -6.29 -36.61
C SER A 106 30.77 -6.59 -37.95
N LEU A 107 29.50 -6.98 -37.93
CA LEU A 107 28.71 -7.22 -39.13
C LEU A 107 28.38 -5.92 -39.87
N GLU A 108 28.03 -4.85 -39.16
CA GLU A 108 27.81 -3.53 -39.74
C GLU A 108 29.04 -3.03 -40.49
N LYS A 109 30.23 -3.21 -39.89
CA LYS A 109 31.50 -2.88 -40.55
C LYS A 109 31.72 -3.70 -41.82
N LEU A 110 31.39 -4.99 -41.82
CA LEU A 110 31.48 -5.84 -43.02
C LEU A 110 30.51 -5.39 -44.12
N VAL A 111 29.27 -5.05 -43.76
CA VAL A 111 28.26 -4.54 -44.71
C VAL A 111 28.73 -3.22 -45.32
N LEU A 112 29.29 -2.31 -44.52
CA LEU A 112 29.85 -1.05 -44.99
C LEU A 112 30.99 -1.29 -45.99
N PHE A 113 31.91 -2.19 -45.67
CA PHE A 113 33.01 -2.57 -46.57
C PHE A 113 32.52 -3.16 -47.90
N MET A 114 31.53 -4.05 -47.87
CA MET A 114 30.95 -4.62 -49.09
C MET A 114 30.24 -3.58 -49.94
N LYS A 115 29.60 -2.57 -49.32
CA LYS A 115 28.96 -1.46 -50.02
C LYS A 115 30.00 -0.58 -50.71
N GLU A 116 31.11 -0.27 -50.04
CA GLU A 116 32.20 0.53 -50.59
C GLU A 116 32.92 -0.18 -51.76
N LYS A 117 33.08 -1.51 -51.68
CA LYS A 117 33.68 -2.30 -52.77
C LYS A 117 32.78 -2.53 -53.98
N ARG A 118 31.46 -2.33 -53.84
CA ARG A 118 30.49 -2.43 -54.95
C ARG A 118 30.21 -1.09 -55.64
N SER A 119 30.62 0.02 -55.03
CA SER A 119 30.56 1.35 -55.65
C SER A 119 31.83 1.65 -56.42
#